data_AF-A0A218KPX3-F1
#
_entry.id   AF-A0A218KPX3-F1
#
_cell.length_a   1.000
_cell.length_b   1.000
_cell.length_c   1.000
_cell.angle_alpha   90.00
_cell.angle_beta   90.00
_cell.angle_gamma   90.00
#
_symmetry.space_group_name_H-M   'P 1'
#
loop_
_entity.id
_entity.type
_entity.pdbx_description
1 polymer ?
#
loop_
_entity_poly.entity_id
_entity_poly.type
_entity_poly.pdbx_seq_one_letter_code
_entity_poly.pdbx_strand_id
1 'polypeptide(L)'
;MKEILIQMINKAIDDNKWSSKKAAYILETPLADISRIKNLKPANFSLARLLIFLVRLDFKVRILINSNEEIEQDISFEYVISASQC
;
A
#
# COMPACT_ATOMS: atom_id res chain seq x y z
N MET A 1 5.32 -7.81 10.61
CA MET A 1 4.04 -7.55 9.89
C MET A 1 4.19 -6.46 8.84
N LYS A 2 4.75 -5.29 9.18
CA LYS A 2 5.07 -4.26 8.18
C LYS A 2 6.09 -4.72 7.13
N GLU A 3 7.02 -5.62 7.46
CA GLU A 3 7.97 -6.15 6.47
C GLU A 3 7.27 -6.85 5.31
N ILE A 4 6.29 -7.72 5.61
CA ILE A 4 5.55 -8.50 4.61
C ILE A 4 4.82 -7.56 3.65
N LEU A 5 4.15 -6.53 4.17
CA LEU A 5 3.45 -5.54 3.34
C LEU A 5 4.41 -4.80 2.41
N ILE A 6 5.59 -4.38 2.91
CA ILE A 6 6.61 -3.75 2.07
C ILE A 6 7.16 -4.70 1.02
N GLN A 7 7.39 -5.97 1.35
CA GLN A 7 7.85 -6.97 0.40
C GLN A 7 6.82 -7.19 -0.71
N MET A 8 5.52 -7.24 -0.39
CA MET A 8 4.45 -7.33 -1.38
C MET A 8 4.42 -6.11 -2.31
N ILE A 9 4.52 -4.90 -1.74
CA ILE A 9 4.56 -3.65 -2.52
C ILE A 9 5.80 -3.63 -3.42
N ASN A 10 6.97 -3.98 -2.89
CA ASN A 10 8.20 -4.00 -3.67
C ASN A 10 8.14 -5.04 -4.80
N LYS A 11 7.64 -6.23 -4.50
CA LYS A 11 7.43 -7.28 -5.51
C LYS A 11 6.48 -6.83 -6.61
N ALA A 12 5.38 -6.15 -6.28
CA ALA A 12 4.46 -5.61 -7.27
C ALA A 12 5.13 -4.56 -8.18
N ILE A 13 5.98 -3.69 -7.62
CA ILE A 13 6.77 -2.73 -8.41
C ILE A 13 7.71 -3.45 -9.39
N ASP A 14 8.40 -4.49 -8.90
CA ASP A 14 9.38 -5.25 -9.68
C ASP A 14 8.72 -6.10 -10.78
N ASP A 15 7.62 -6.80 -10.46
CA ASP A 15 6.85 -7.63 -11.40
C ASP A 15 6.26 -6.79 -12.55
N ASN A 16 5.83 -5.56 -12.25
CA ASN A 16 5.37 -4.60 -13.25
C ASN A 16 6.50 -3.89 -14.00
N LYS A 17 7.77 -4.14 -13.63
CA LYS A 17 8.97 -3.51 -14.21
C LYS A 17 8.93 -1.98 -14.16
N TRP A 18 8.36 -1.41 -13.11
CA TRP A 18 8.23 0.04 -13.01
C TRP A 18 9.53 0.72 -12.60
N SER A 19 9.84 1.82 -13.29
CA SER A 19 10.85 2.75 -12.83
C SER A 19 10.43 3.38 -11.49
N SER A 20 11.39 3.87 -10.71
CA SER A 20 11.05 4.52 -9.43
C SER A 20 10.13 5.74 -9.61
N LYS A 21 10.23 6.45 -10.76
CA LYS A 21 9.31 7.55 -11.12
C LYS A 21 7.90 7.05 -11.40
N LYS A 22 7.75 5.96 -12.17
CA LYS A 22 6.44 5.37 -12.43
C LYS A 22 5.80 4.82 -11.16
N ALA A 23 6.57 4.14 -10.31
CA ALA A 23 6.10 3.65 -9.02
C ALA A 23 5.66 4.80 -8.09
N ALA A 24 6.42 5.90 -8.02
CA ALA A 24 6.04 7.10 -7.25
C ALA A 24 4.73 7.72 -7.73
N TYR A 25 4.52 7.74 -9.05
CA TYR A 25 3.28 8.22 -9.66
C TYR A 25 2.10 7.30 -9.31
N ILE A 26 2.22 5.99 -9.52
CA ILE A 26 1.13 5.04 -9.24
C ILE A 26 0.79 4.99 -7.74
N LEU A 27 1.81 4.97 -6.88
CA LEU A 27 1.62 4.96 -5.43
C LEU A 27 1.32 6.34 -4.86
N GLU A 28 1.23 7.39 -5.69
CA GLU A 28 1.09 8.82 -5.36
C GLU A 28 1.86 9.19 -4.08
N THR A 29 3.19 8.97 -4.11
CA THR A 29 4.08 9.18 -2.98
C THR A 29 5.42 9.74 -3.45
N PRO A 30 6.18 10.46 -2.60
CA PRO A 30 7.49 10.98 -2.98
C PRO A 30 8.47 9.89 -3.43
N LEU A 31 9.38 10.22 -4.36
CA LEU A 31 10.44 9.32 -4.84
C LEU A 31 11.30 8.74 -3.69
N ALA A 32 11.52 9.52 -2.63
CA ALA A 32 12.26 9.05 -1.45
C ALA A 32 11.58 7.85 -0.77
N ASP A 33 10.25 7.79 -0.77
CA ASP A 33 9.50 6.67 -0.21
C ASP A 33 9.62 5.42 -1.09
N ILE A 34 9.68 5.57 -2.41
CA ILE A 34 9.98 4.44 -3.31
C ILE A 34 11.36 3.86 -3.03
N SER A 35 12.35 4.71 -2.81
CA SER A 35 13.69 4.25 -2.39
C SER A 35 13.64 3.49 -1.06
N ARG A 36 12.85 3.95 -0.08
CA ARG A 36 12.69 3.26 1.20
C ARG A 36 11.98 1.91 1.06
N ILE A 37 11.00 1.81 0.17
CA ILE A 37 10.32 0.54 -0.16
C ILE A 37 11.31 -0.45 -0.79
N LYS A 38 12.06 -0.03 -1.81
CA LYS A 38 13.07 -0.87 -2.48
C LYS A 38 14.18 -1.36 -1.56
N ASN A 39 14.53 -0.54 -0.58
CA ASN A 39 15.51 -0.90 0.45
C ASN A 39 14.89 -1.63 1.66
N LEU A 40 13.62 -2.04 1.57
CA LEU A 40 12.88 -2.78 2.61
C LEU A 40 12.95 -2.12 4.00
N LYS A 41 12.72 -0.80 4.10
CA LYS A 41 12.78 -0.03 5.37
C LYS A 41 11.38 0.25 5.96
N PRO A 42 10.78 -0.69 6.72
CA PRO A 42 9.39 -0.62 7.23
C PRO A 42 9.13 0.42 8.32
N ALA A 43 10.14 0.78 9.11
CA ALA A 43 9.98 1.71 10.23
C ALA A 43 9.47 3.10 9.80
N ASN A 44 9.71 3.47 8.54
CA ASN A 44 9.35 4.79 8.00
C ASN A 44 7.88 4.90 7.57
N PHE A 45 7.10 3.81 7.65
CA PHE A 45 5.73 3.77 7.17
C PHE A 45 4.76 3.39 8.28
N SER A 46 3.63 4.11 8.35
CA SER A 46 2.48 3.68 9.13
C SER A 46 1.79 2.49 8.46
N LEU A 47 1.06 1.68 9.23
CA LEU A 47 0.27 0.58 8.67
C LEU A 47 -0.75 1.11 7.66
N ALA A 48 -1.49 2.17 8.02
CA ALA A 48 -2.46 2.82 7.13
C ALA A 48 -1.85 3.20 5.77
N ARG A 49 -0.63 3.73 5.75
CA ARG A 49 0.05 4.10 4.50
C ARG A 49 0.41 2.90 3.64
N LEU A 50 0.84 1.79 4.25
CA LEU A 50 1.12 0.55 3.53
C LEU A 50 -0.15 -0.06 2.94
N LEU A 51 -1.28 -0.01 3.67
CA LEU A 51 -2.57 -0.47 3.15
C LEU A 51 -3.06 0.37 1.97
N ILE A 52 -2.90 1.70 2.02
CA ILE A 52 -3.21 2.58 0.88
C ILE A 52 -2.39 2.22 -0.35
N PHE A 53 -1.09 1.92 -0.17
CA PHE A 53 -0.25 1.48 -1.30
C PHE A 53 -0.76 0.17 -1.91
N LEU A 54 -1.20 -0.79 -1.10
CA LEU A 54 -1.78 -2.03 -1.61
C LEU A 54 -3.07 -1.78 -2.42
N VAL A 55 -3.95 -0.91 -1.93
CA VAL A 55 -5.17 -0.52 -2.67
C VAL A 55 -4.82 0.14 -4.01
N ARG A 56 -3.83 1.04 -4.04
CA ARG A 56 -3.35 1.67 -5.29
C ARG A 56 -2.70 0.69 -6.27
N LEU A 57 -2.24 -0.46 -5.77
CA LEU A 57 -1.72 -1.56 -6.57
C LEU A 57 -2.80 -2.58 -6.97
N ASP A 58 -4.08 -2.24 -6.77
CA ASP A 58 -5.24 -3.07 -7.08
C ASP A 58 -5.32 -4.37 -6.25
N PHE A 59 -4.71 -4.38 -5.06
CA PHE A 59 -4.91 -5.47 -4.11
C PHE A 59 -6.23 -5.31 -3.37
N LYS A 60 -6.99 -6.40 -3.27
CA LYS A 60 -8.11 -6.49 -2.34
C LYS A 60 -7.58 -6.67 -0.90
N VAL A 61 -7.74 -5.63 -0.08
CA VAL A 61 -7.39 -5.66 1.35
C VAL A 61 -8.63 -6.01 2.16
N ARG A 62 -8.55 -7.04 3.03
CA ARG A 62 -9.55 -7.34 4.06
C ARG A 62 -8.91 -7.15 5.43
N ILE A 63 -9.58 -6.45 6.33
CA ILE A 63 -9.12 -6.22 7.71
C ILE A 63 -10.06 -6.96 8.64
N LEU A 64 -9.52 -7.92 9.40
CA LEU A 64 -10.24 -8.63 10.45
C LEU A 64 -9.73 -8.12 11.80
N ILE A 65 -10.62 -7.59 12.63
CA ILE A 65 -10.31 -7.14 13.99
C ILE A 65 -11.07 -8.06 14.95
N ASN A 66 -10.33 -8.91 15.66
CA ASN A 66 -10.90 -9.74 16.70
C ASN A 66 -10.67 -9.05 18.05
N SER A 67 -11.71 -8.42 18.60
CA SER A 67 -11.74 -8.05 20.01
C SER A 67 -12.25 -9.23 20.84
N ASN A 68 -11.88 -9.30 22.12
CA ASN A 68 -12.48 -10.24 23.07
C ASN A 68 -13.98 -9.96 23.33
N GLU A 69 -14.49 -8.87 22.77
CA GLU A 69 -15.91 -8.56 22.60
C GLU A 69 -16.26 -8.84 21.13
N GLU A 70 -17.29 -9.64 20.87
CA GLU A 70 -17.75 -9.96 19.52
C GLU A 70 -18.20 -8.69 18.78
N ILE A 71 -17.25 -8.03 18.10
CA ILE A 71 -17.52 -6.94 17.17
C ILE A 71 -16.96 -7.40 15.83
N GLU A 72 -17.74 -8.22 15.11
CA GLU A 72 -17.48 -8.47 13.69
C GLU A 72 -17.82 -7.19 12.91
N GLN A 73 -16.79 -6.45 12.50
CA GLN A 73 -16.93 -5.33 11.57
C GLN A 73 -16.21 -5.66 10.27
N ASP A 74 -17.01 -5.97 9.26
CA ASP A 74 -16.54 -6.16 7.89
C ASP A 74 -16.40 -4.77 7.23
N ILE A 75 -15.25 -4.12 7.43
CA ILE A 75 -15.02 -2.78 6.87
C ILE A 75 -14.48 -2.93 5.44
N SER A 76 -15.38 -2.82 4.47
CA SER A 76 -15.02 -2.69 3.05
C SER A 76 -14.80 -1.21 2.72
N PHE A 77 -13.56 -0.84 2.39
CA PHE A 77 -13.26 0.50 1.89
C PHE A 77 -13.30 0.47 0.35
N GLU A 78 -14.26 1.18 -0.25
CA GLU A 78 -14.15 1.57 -1.66
C GLU A 78 -13.30 2.84 -1.76
N TYR A 79 -12.11 2.71 -2.35
CA TYR A 79 -11.28 3.87 -2.65
C TYR A 79 -11.65 4.38 -4.06
N VAL A 80 -12.38 5.49 -4.13
CA VAL A 80 -12.67 6.16 -5.40
C VAL A 80 -11.47 7.02 -5.78
N ILE A 81 -10.67 6.56 -6.75
CA ILE A 81 -9.67 7.41 -7.40
C ILE A 81 -10.41 8.34 -8.35
N SER A 82 -10.70 9.57 -7.92
CA SER A 82 -11.11 10.62 -8.84
C SER A 82 -9.88 11.02 -9.67
N ALA A 83 -9.84 10.59 -10.93
CA ALA A 83 -8.85 11.08 -11.88
C ALA A 83 -9.00 12.61 -11.99
N SER A 84 -8.06 13.36 -11.43
CA SER A 84 -7.90 14.77 -11.75
C SER A 84 -7.48 14.84 -13.22
N GLN A 85 -8.41 15.28 -14.06
CA GLN A 85 -8.13 15.63 -15.45
C GLN A 85 -7.28 16.90 -15.50
N CYS A 86 -6.34 16.88 -16.44
CA CYS A 86 -5.45 17.96 -16.91
C CYS A 86 -4.16 18.20 -16.13
#